data_AF-A0A078MPD9-F1
#
_entry.id   AF-A0A078MPD9-F1
#
_cell.length_a   1.000
_cell.length_b   1.000
_cell.length_c   1.000
_cell.angle_alpha   90.00
_cell.angle_beta   90.00
_cell.angle_gamma   90.00
#
_symmetry.space_group_name_H-M   'P 1'
#
loop_
_entity.id
_entity.type
_entity.pdbx_description
1 polymer ?
#
loop_
_entity_poly.entity_id
_entity_poly.type
_entity_poly.pdbx_seq_one_letter_code
_entity_poly.pdbx_strand_id
1 'polypeptide(L)'
;MAPAGVPGHNGGMNAILNVIWLLFGGIWLALGYAAAGIVCCVLIVTIPFGIASFRIAAYALWPFGRTIVDRGRGPGVLSTLGNIIWLLVAGIWIGLGHIATAIPMFLSIIGIPLGIANLKMIPVSLMPLGKAIVPTDRPGITPYGQYRGSYGPAPYGATAYPGRDGRF
;
A
#
# COMPACT_ATOMS: atom_id res chain seq x y z
N MET A 1 -35.05 10.49 1.53
CA MET A 1 -34.51 10.33 0.15
C MET A 1 -33.01 10.11 0.27
N ALA A 2 -32.53 8.87 0.12
CA ALA A 2 -31.10 8.58 0.11
C ALA A 2 -30.52 9.04 -1.25
N PRO A 3 -29.38 9.75 -1.29
CA PRO A 3 -28.73 10.04 -2.57
C PRO A 3 -28.34 8.73 -3.23
N ALA A 4 -28.73 8.57 -4.50
CA ALA A 4 -28.44 7.41 -5.32
C ALA A 4 -26.97 7.01 -5.20
N GLY A 5 -26.72 5.74 -4.88
CA GLY A 5 -25.37 5.18 -4.90
C GLY A 5 -24.76 5.40 -6.27
N VAL A 6 -23.69 6.18 -6.33
CA VAL A 6 -22.85 6.26 -7.52
C VAL A 6 -22.33 4.85 -7.74
N PRO A 7 -22.71 4.14 -8.81
CA PRO A 7 -22.16 2.82 -9.06
C PRO A 7 -20.69 3.04 -9.45
N GLY A 8 -19.76 2.61 -8.58
CA GLY A 8 -18.35 2.58 -8.90
C GLY A 8 -18.11 1.55 -10.00
N HIS A 9 -18.15 1.98 -11.27
CA HIS A 9 -18.07 1.13 -12.46
C HIS A 9 -16.69 0.48 -12.72
N ASN A 10 -15.83 0.34 -11.71
CA ASN A 10 -14.43 -0.09 -11.90
C ASN A 10 -14.07 -1.43 -11.26
N GLY A 11 -14.98 -2.08 -10.53
CA GLY A 11 -14.71 -3.34 -9.83
C GLY A 11 -14.27 -4.48 -10.76
N GLY A 12 -14.94 -4.66 -11.89
CA GLY A 12 -14.60 -5.69 -12.88
C GLY A 12 -13.24 -5.46 -13.53
N MET A 13 -12.92 -4.21 -13.87
CA MET A 13 -11.64 -3.86 -14.50
C MET A 13 -10.46 -4.07 -13.54
N ASN A 14 -10.64 -3.72 -12.26
CA ASN A 14 -9.67 -3.99 -11.22
C ASN A 14 -9.44 -5.51 -11.03
N ALA A 15 -10.49 -6.33 -11.08
CA ALA A 15 -10.35 -7.78 -10.95
C ALA A 15 -9.50 -8.37 -12.08
N ILE A 16 -9.73 -7.95 -13.32
CA ILE A 16 -8.94 -8.38 -14.49
C ILE A 16 -7.46 -7.99 -14.30
N LEU A 17 -7.19 -6.73 -13.93
CA LEU A 17 -5.83 -6.27 -13.70
C LEU A 17 -5.14 -7.02 -12.55
N ASN A 18 -5.85 -7.36 -11.48
CA ASN A 18 -5.31 -8.17 -10.38
C ASN A 18 -4.97 -9.60 -10.83
N VAL A 19 -5.81 -10.22 -11.65
CA VAL A 19 -5.54 -11.57 -12.19
C VAL A 19 -4.31 -11.56 -13.09
N ILE A 20 -4.20 -10.60 -14.02
CA ILE A 20 -3.02 -10.45 -14.87
C ILE A 20 -1.79 -10.20 -13.98
N TRP A 21 -1.91 -9.32 -13.00
CA TRP A 21 -0.83 -9.04 -12.05
C TRP A 21 -0.32 -10.27 -11.31
N LEU A 22 -1.21 -11.12 -10.80
CA LEU A 22 -0.82 -12.34 -10.10
C LEU A 22 0.05 -13.26 -10.98
N LEU A 23 -0.30 -13.40 -12.26
CA LEU A 23 0.43 -14.26 -13.20
C LEU A 23 1.80 -13.71 -13.58
N PHE A 24 1.94 -12.39 -13.70
CA PHE A 24 3.17 -11.75 -14.20
C PHE A 24 4.17 -11.35 -13.12
N GLY A 25 3.76 -11.19 -11.85
CA GLY A 25 4.69 -10.74 -10.80
C GLY A 25 4.14 -10.67 -9.38
N GLY A 26 2.82 -10.62 -9.21
CA GLY A 26 2.18 -10.42 -7.92
C GLY A 26 2.49 -11.51 -6.90
N ILE A 27 2.49 -12.78 -7.33
CA ILE A 27 2.81 -13.91 -6.45
C ILE A 27 4.26 -13.81 -5.97
N TRP A 28 5.20 -13.51 -6.86
CA TRP A 28 6.62 -13.41 -6.54
C TRP A 28 6.91 -12.30 -5.52
N LEU A 29 6.27 -11.13 -5.72
CA LEU A 29 6.36 -10.02 -4.78
C LEU A 29 5.74 -10.39 -3.42
N ALA A 30 4.52 -10.96 -3.42
CA ALA A 30 3.86 -11.38 -2.19
C ALA A 30 4.70 -12.41 -1.41
N LEU A 31 5.32 -13.37 -2.09
CA LEU A 31 6.22 -14.34 -1.48
C LEU A 31 7.48 -13.68 -0.92
N GLY A 32 8.09 -12.72 -1.64
CA GLY A 32 9.23 -11.96 -1.15
C GLY A 32 8.91 -11.21 0.16
N TYR A 33 7.77 -10.55 0.22
CA TYR A 33 7.29 -9.89 1.46
C TYR A 33 6.95 -10.88 2.57
N ALA A 34 6.33 -12.01 2.24
CA ALA A 34 6.02 -13.05 3.22
C ALA A 34 7.30 -13.64 3.82
N ALA A 35 8.30 -13.94 2.99
CA ALA A 35 9.60 -14.43 3.42
C ALA A 35 10.31 -13.40 4.32
N ALA A 36 10.37 -12.14 3.90
CA ALA A 36 10.91 -11.05 4.74
C ALA A 36 10.16 -10.93 6.08
N GLY A 37 8.83 -11.13 6.05
CA GLY A 37 7.99 -11.13 7.24
C GLY A 37 8.33 -12.26 8.21
N ILE A 38 8.48 -13.47 7.69
CA ILE A 38 8.86 -14.67 8.46
C ILE A 38 10.24 -14.46 9.10
N VAL A 39 11.22 -13.99 8.33
CA VAL A 39 12.57 -13.69 8.85
C VAL A 39 12.49 -12.68 10.00
N CYS A 40 11.70 -11.62 9.86
CA CYS A 40 11.52 -10.64 10.93
C CYS A 40 10.81 -11.21 12.17
N CYS A 41 9.88 -12.13 11.99
CA CYS A 41 9.25 -12.83 13.12
C CYS A 41 10.24 -13.75 13.83
N VAL A 42 11.10 -14.46 13.10
CA VAL A 42 12.15 -15.34 13.67
C VAL A 42 13.16 -14.55 14.49
N LEU A 43 13.49 -13.33 14.05
CA LEU A 43 14.42 -12.45 14.78
C LEU A 43 13.83 -11.89 16.09
N ILE A 44 12.52 -12.03 16.33
CA ILE A 44 11.74 -11.56 17.50
C ILE A 44 11.77 -10.04 17.72
N VAL A 45 12.93 -9.41 17.71
CA VAL A 45 13.11 -7.96 17.88
C VAL A 45 12.50 -7.15 16.73
N THR A 46 12.29 -7.76 15.56
CA THR A 46 11.72 -7.11 14.36
C THR A 46 10.27 -7.52 14.05
N ILE A 47 9.54 -8.11 15.01
CA ILE A 47 8.10 -8.44 14.89
C ILE A 47 7.24 -7.30 14.30
N PRO A 48 7.36 -6.00 14.69
CA PRO A 48 6.55 -4.95 14.08
C PRO A 48 6.78 -4.80 12.57
N PHE A 49 8.00 -5.05 12.10
CA PHE A 49 8.32 -5.07 10.67
C PHE A 49 7.76 -6.31 9.99
N GLY A 50 7.80 -7.47 10.66
CA GLY A 50 7.19 -8.69 10.16
C GLY A 50 5.69 -8.51 9.86
N ILE A 51 4.95 -7.95 10.81
CA ILE A 51 3.52 -7.62 10.65
C ILE A 51 3.29 -6.65 9.49
N ALA A 52 4.14 -5.63 9.36
CA ALA A 52 4.03 -4.68 8.26
C ALA A 52 4.34 -5.33 6.90
N SER A 53 5.32 -6.23 6.85
CA SER A 53 5.69 -6.98 5.66
C SER A 53 4.58 -7.91 5.20
N PHE A 54 3.95 -8.67 6.11
CA PHE A 54 2.79 -9.51 5.77
C PHE A 54 1.61 -8.70 5.25
N ARG A 55 1.38 -7.50 5.80
CA ARG A 55 0.34 -6.58 5.29
C ARG A 55 0.65 -6.15 3.85
N ILE A 56 1.91 -5.87 3.54
CA ILE A 56 2.33 -5.52 2.17
C ILE A 56 2.26 -6.75 1.26
N ALA A 57 2.56 -7.96 1.74
CA ALA A 57 2.37 -9.21 1.00
C ALA A 57 0.90 -9.38 0.56
N ALA A 58 -0.05 -9.17 1.48
CA ALA A 58 -1.48 -9.24 1.17
C ALA A 58 -1.94 -8.13 0.19
N TYR A 59 -1.27 -6.98 0.20
CA TYR A 59 -1.51 -5.92 -0.79
C TYR A 59 -0.89 -6.24 -2.15
N ALA A 60 0.29 -6.85 -2.17
CA ALA A 60 0.96 -7.32 -3.38
C ALA A 60 0.17 -8.45 -4.07
N LEU A 61 -0.68 -9.21 -3.37
CA LEU A 61 -1.59 -10.14 -4.03
C LEU A 61 -2.72 -9.44 -4.79
N TRP A 62 -3.17 -8.28 -4.32
CA TRP A 62 -4.34 -7.57 -4.87
C TRP A 62 -4.15 -6.04 -4.85
N PRO A 63 -3.26 -5.49 -5.69
CA PRO A 63 -2.88 -4.09 -5.59
C PRO A 63 -3.89 -3.11 -6.20
N PHE A 64 -4.75 -3.54 -7.13
CA PHE A 64 -5.72 -2.62 -7.78
C PHE A 64 -6.99 -2.48 -6.95
N GLY A 65 -7.53 -1.26 -6.89
CA GLY A 65 -8.66 -0.89 -6.01
C GLY A 65 -8.29 -0.64 -4.54
N ARG A 66 -6.98 -0.53 -4.25
CA ARG A 66 -6.45 -0.25 -2.90
C ARG A 66 -5.41 0.86 -2.94
N THR A 67 -5.33 1.64 -1.87
CA THR A 67 -4.34 2.70 -1.68
C THR A 67 -3.73 2.69 -0.29
N ILE A 68 -2.57 3.34 -0.15
CA ILE A 68 -1.83 3.47 1.08
C ILE A 68 -2.08 4.86 1.68
N VAL A 69 -2.44 4.89 2.95
CA VAL A 69 -2.69 6.12 3.72
C VAL A 69 -1.91 6.12 5.02
N ASP A 70 -1.62 7.31 5.54
CA ASP A 70 -1.04 7.46 6.87
C ASP A 70 -2.09 7.19 7.95
N ARG A 71 -1.69 6.46 8.99
CA ARG A 71 -2.56 6.16 10.13
C ARG A 71 -2.67 7.37 11.06
N GLY A 72 -3.27 8.47 10.59
CA GLY A 72 -3.90 9.58 11.34
C GLY A 72 -3.15 10.33 12.46
N ARG A 73 -2.01 9.85 12.95
CA ARG A 73 -1.26 10.40 14.10
C ARG A 73 0.13 10.94 13.72
N GLY A 74 0.41 11.09 12.43
CA GLY A 74 1.77 11.33 11.95
C GLY A 74 2.69 10.12 12.22
N PRO A 75 3.90 10.09 11.63
CA PRO A 75 4.86 9.05 11.95
C PRO A 75 5.35 9.27 13.39
N GLY A 76 4.85 8.44 14.32
CA GLY A 76 5.36 8.45 15.70
C GLY A 76 6.86 8.20 15.72
N VAL A 77 7.58 8.81 16.68
CA VAL A 77 9.06 8.77 16.77
C VAL A 77 9.60 7.34 16.63
N LEU A 78 8.97 6.37 17.29
CA LEU A 78 9.33 4.94 17.20
C LEU A 78 9.17 4.35 15.78
N SER A 79 8.13 4.76 15.05
CA SER A 79 7.92 4.34 13.66
C SER A 79 8.97 4.94 12.73
N THR A 80 9.36 6.20 12.95
CA THR A 80 10.41 6.85 12.18
C THR A 80 11.77 6.17 12.40
N LEU A 81 12.16 5.96 13.66
CA LEU A 81 13.41 5.27 14.01
C LEU A 81 13.42 3.84 13.46
N GLY A 82 12.31 3.12 13.60
CA GLY A 82 12.17 1.79 13.04
C GLY A 82 12.31 1.77 11.52
N ASN A 83 11.66 2.70 10.82
CA ASN A 83 11.77 2.81 9.36
C ASN A 83 13.20 3.08 8.90
N ILE A 84 14.01 3.84 9.65
CA ILE A 84 15.43 4.06 9.33
C ILE A 84 16.21 2.75 9.38
N ILE A 85 16.04 1.96 10.44
CA ILE A 85 16.70 0.65 10.59
C ILE A 85 16.25 -0.27 9.46
N TRP A 86 14.93 -0.33 9.21
CA TRP A 86 14.37 -1.14 8.13
C TRP A 86 14.92 -0.78 6.77
N LEU A 87 15.00 0.52 6.46
CA LEU A 87 15.46 1.02 5.17
C LEU A 87 16.83 0.45 4.81
N LEU A 88 17.75 0.42 5.77
CA LEU A 88 19.12 -0.08 5.58
C LEU A 88 19.17 -1.61 5.49
N VAL A 89 18.39 -2.32 6.32
CA VAL A 89 18.48 -3.79 6.44
C VAL A 89 17.70 -4.51 5.34
N ALA A 90 16.52 -4.00 4.96
CA ALA A 90 15.59 -4.70 4.06
C ALA A 90 14.95 -3.77 3.03
N GLY A 91 14.61 -2.52 3.40
CA GLY A 91 13.85 -1.61 2.57
C GLY A 91 14.51 -1.32 1.22
N ILE A 92 15.81 -0.97 1.20
CA ILE A 92 16.55 -0.70 -0.05
C ILE A 92 16.57 -1.94 -0.95
N TRP A 93 16.85 -3.11 -0.39
CA TRP A 93 16.91 -4.37 -1.16
C TRP A 93 15.56 -4.71 -1.79
N ILE A 94 14.48 -4.58 -1.03
CA ILE A 94 13.12 -4.82 -1.53
C ILE A 94 12.75 -3.76 -2.58
N GLY A 95 13.07 -2.48 -2.36
CA GLY A 95 12.84 -1.39 -3.31
C GLY A 95 13.58 -1.59 -4.63
N LEU A 96 14.83 -2.05 -4.59
CA LEU A 96 15.58 -2.44 -5.78
C LEU A 96 14.93 -3.63 -6.49
N GLY A 97 14.41 -4.60 -5.74
CA GLY A 97 13.60 -5.71 -6.30
C GLY A 97 12.37 -5.22 -7.07
N HIS A 98 11.68 -4.19 -6.59
CA HIS A 98 10.60 -3.54 -7.33
C HIS A 98 11.07 -2.88 -8.62
N ILE A 99 12.18 -2.15 -8.58
CA ILE A 99 12.73 -1.51 -9.79
C ILE A 99 13.12 -2.57 -10.82
N ALA A 100 13.87 -3.59 -10.39
CA ALA A 100 14.33 -4.68 -11.24
C ALA A 100 13.16 -5.45 -11.89
N THR A 101 12.08 -5.69 -11.15
CA THR A 101 10.88 -6.37 -11.68
C THR A 101 9.96 -5.44 -12.49
N ALA A 102 10.00 -4.11 -12.27
CA ALA A 102 9.21 -3.16 -13.05
C ALA A 102 9.75 -2.96 -14.47
N ILE A 103 11.08 -2.98 -14.66
CA ILE A 103 11.73 -2.82 -15.97
C ILE A 103 11.15 -3.77 -17.04
N PRO A 104 11.12 -5.11 -16.83
CA PRO A 104 10.54 -6.02 -17.82
C PRO A 104 9.04 -5.84 -18.01
N MET A 105 8.31 -5.39 -16.99
CA MET A 105 6.87 -5.12 -17.12
C MET A 105 6.60 -3.97 -18.10
N PHE A 106 7.44 -2.93 -18.12
CA PHE A 106 7.28 -1.81 -19.06
C PHE A 106 7.58 -2.14 -20.53
N LEU A 107 8.16 -3.31 -20.83
CA LEU A 107 8.45 -3.71 -22.22
C LEU A 107 7.20 -4.10 -23.01
N SER A 108 6.06 -4.28 -22.35
CA SER A 108 4.80 -4.63 -23.01
C SER A 108 3.72 -3.59 -22.74
N ILE A 109 2.85 -3.35 -23.72
CA ILE A 109 1.70 -2.44 -23.57
C ILE A 109 0.82 -2.88 -22.38
N ILE A 110 0.61 -4.19 -22.25
CA ILE A 110 -0.17 -4.78 -21.15
C ILE A 110 0.54 -4.61 -19.80
N GLY A 111 1.87 -4.64 -19.79
CA GLY A 111 2.67 -4.54 -18.57
C GLY A 111 2.90 -3.12 -18.07
N ILE A 112 2.61 -2.07 -18.86
CA ILE A 112 2.63 -0.68 -18.38
C ILE A 112 1.80 -0.48 -17.10
N PRO A 113 0.50 -0.86 -17.04
CA PRO A 113 -0.28 -0.74 -15.81
C PRO A 113 0.27 -1.61 -14.66
N LEU A 114 0.88 -2.76 -14.94
CA LEU A 114 1.53 -3.61 -13.94
C LEU A 114 2.80 -2.95 -13.39
N GLY A 115 3.65 -2.40 -14.24
CA GLY A 115 4.86 -1.68 -13.86
C GLY A 115 4.54 -0.48 -12.97
N ILE A 116 3.50 0.29 -13.31
CA ILE A 116 3.01 1.38 -12.46
C ILE A 116 2.53 0.85 -11.10
N ALA A 117 1.77 -0.26 -11.10
CA ALA A 117 1.30 -0.90 -9.87
C ALA A 117 2.46 -1.44 -9.00
N ASN A 118 3.57 -1.85 -9.63
CA ASN A 118 4.76 -2.29 -8.93
C ASN A 118 5.51 -1.11 -8.29
N LEU A 119 5.75 -0.06 -9.07
CA LEU A 119 6.47 1.14 -8.60
C LEU A 119 5.72 1.88 -7.49
N LYS A 120 4.38 1.92 -7.51
CA LYS A 120 3.60 2.57 -6.43
C LYS A 120 3.75 1.90 -5.07
N MET A 121 4.24 0.65 -5.01
CA MET A 121 4.46 -0.04 -3.74
C MET A 121 5.77 0.39 -3.09
N ILE A 122 6.75 0.87 -3.86
CA ILE A 122 8.09 1.23 -3.37
C ILE A 122 8.05 2.10 -2.10
N PRO A 123 7.25 3.19 -2.01
CA PRO A 123 7.25 4.01 -0.81
C PRO A 123 6.84 3.25 0.46
N VAL A 124 5.86 2.33 0.37
CA VAL A 124 5.45 1.52 1.53
C VAL A 124 6.46 0.41 1.82
N SER A 125 7.20 -0.07 0.82
CA SER A 125 8.31 -1.01 0.98
C SER A 125 9.47 -0.41 1.76
N LEU A 126 9.80 0.85 1.46
CA LEU A 126 10.90 1.59 2.10
C LEU A 126 10.54 2.02 3.51
N MET A 127 9.28 2.40 3.75
CA MET A 127 8.80 2.94 5.02
C MET A 127 7.49 2.27 5.45
N PRO A 128 7.54 1.02 5.94
CA PRO A 128 6.35 0.20 6.16
C PRO A 128 5.57 0.57 7.43
N LEU A 129 6.21 1.21 8.43
CA LEU A 129 5.56 1.58 9.68
C LEU A 129 4.72 2.85 9.55
N GLY A 130 3.60 2.90 10.29
CA GLY A 130 2.67 4.04 10.28
C GLY A 130 1.71 4.08 9.08
N LYS A 131 1.77 3.10 8.18
CA LYS A 131 0.93 3.02 6.97
C LYS A 131 -0.26 2.08 7.14
N ALA A 132 -1.37 2.41 6.51
CA ALA A 132 -2.56 1.56 6.39
C ALA A 132 -2.95 1.41 4.91
N ILE A 133 -3.55 0.28 4.58
CA ILE A 133 -3.96 -0.06 3.21
C ILE A 133 -5.48 -0.14 3.22
N VAL A 134 -6.13 0.70 2.42
CA VAL A 134 -7.59 0.89 2.42
C VAL A 134 -8.15 0.72 1.01
N PRO A 135 -9.40 0.25 0.86
CA PRO A 135 -10.09 0.27 -0.43
C PRO A 135 -10.16 1.70 -0.99
N THR A 136 -10.04 1.85 -2.30
CA THR A 136 -10.20 3.14 -2.98
C THR A 136 -10.80 2.96 -4.37
N ASP A 137 -11.65 3.91 -4.75
CA ASP A 137 -12.15 4.05 -6.13
C ASP A 137 -11.30 5.05 -6.94
N ARG A 138 -10.33 5.71 -6.31
CA ARG A 138 -9.44 6.68 -6.97
C ARG A 138 -8.37 5.95 -7.80
N PRO A 139 -8.10 6.41 -9.04
CA PRO A 139 -6.98 5.92 -9.84
C PRO A 139 -5.67 6.03 -9.07
N GLY A 140 -4.85 4.97 -9.10
CA GLY A 140 -3.68 4.75 -8.24
C GLY A 140 -2.48 5.68 -8.45
N ILE A 141 -2.70 6.91 -8.92
CA ILE A 141 -1.66 7.90 -9.24
C ILE A 141 -1.51 8.95 -8.12
N THR A 142 -2.43 9.04 -7.16
CA THR A 142 -2.30 9.98 -6.02
C THR A 142 -1.51 9.34 -4.88
N PRO A 143 -0.23 9.72 -4.65
CA PRO A 143 0.52 9.27 -3.49
C PRO A 143 0.03 10.07 -2.29
N TYR A 144 -0.42 9.40 -1.23
CA TYR A 144 -0.78 10.06 0.03
C TYR A 144 -1.85 11.15 -0.11
N GLY A 145 -3.04 10.78 -0.58
CA GLY A 145 -4.21 11.61 -0.34
C GLY A 145 -4.46 11.69 1.17
N GLN A 146 -4.48 12.91 1.74
CA GLN A 146 -5.26 13.15 2.96
C GLN A 146 -6.64 12.53 2.73
N TYR A 147 -7.13 11.74 3.67
CA TYR A 147 -8.46 11.13 3.60
C TYR A 147 -9.53 12.23 3.68
N ARG A 148 -9.71 12.98 2.59
CA ARG A 148 -10.75 13.99 2.41
C ARG A 148 -11.86 13.29 1.63
N GLY A 149 -12.75 12.62 2.35
CA GLY A 149 -13.88 11.92 1.75
C GLY A 149 -14.41 10.78 2.61
N SER A 150 -15.38 11.12 3.45
CA SER A 150 -16.70 10.50 3.70
C SER A 150 -17.04 9.05 3.29
N TYR A 151 -16.10 8.13 3.06
CA TYR A 151 -16.41 6.71 2.85
C TYR A 151 -15.73 5.86 3.92
N GLY A 152 -16.56 5.32 4.81
CA GLY A 152 -16.22 4.37 5.87
C GLY A 152 -16.61 4.89 7.26
N PRO A 153 -17.42 4.15 8.04
CA PRO A 153 -17.62 4.50 9.44
C PRO A 153 -16.27 4.52 10.14
N ALA A 154 -15.99 5.61 10.87
CA ALA A 154 -14.76 5.76 11.63
C ALA A 154 -14.48 4.48 12.45
N PRO A 155 -13.34 3.79 12.25
CA PRO A 155 -13.06 2.62 13.05
C PRO A 155 -12.74 3.09 14.47
N TYR A 156 -13.63 2.76 15.40
CA TYR A 156 -13.53 2.95 16.85
C TYR A 156 -13.10 4.36 17.32
N GLY A 157 -14.09 5.20 17.61
CA GLY A 157 -13.94 6.30 18.57
C GLY A 157 -13.28 7.59 18.06
N ALA A 158 -13.11 7.78 16.75
CA ALA A 158 -12.70 9.08 16.24
C ALA A 158 -13.89 10.05 16.26
N THR A 159 -13.93 10.89 17.29
CA THR A 159 -14.68 12.15 17.28
C THR A 159 -14.43 12.86 15.95
N ALA A 160 -15.52 13.27 15.31
CA ALA A 160 -15.49 14.07 14.09
C ALA A 160 -14.49 15.21 14.25
N TYR A 161 -13.47 15.24 13.40
CA TYR A 161 -12.65 16.45 13.27
C TYR A 161 -13.59 17.56 12.80
N PRO A 162 -13.79 18.65 13.58
CA PRO A 162 -14.54 19.79 13.10
C PRO A 162 -13.76 20.37 11.92
N GLY A 163 -14.48 20.66 10.83
CA GLY A 163 -13.91 21.23 9.63
C GLY A 163 -13.09 22.47 9.96
N ARG A 164 -11.84 22.50 9.50
CA ARG A 164 -11.07 23.73 9.38
C ARG A 164 -11.55 24.43 8.11
N ASP A 165 -12.62 25.20 8.27
CA ASP A 165 -13.04 26.23 7.35
C ASP A 165 -11.97 27.33 7.30
N GLY A 166 -11.48 27.60 6.10
CA GLY A 166 -10.30 28.44 5.88
C GLY A 166 -10.59 29.92 6.05
N ARG A 167 -10.43 30.45 7.27
CA ARG A 167 -10.16 31.88 7.52
C ARG A 167 -9.14 32.03 8.66
N PHE A 168 -8.26 33.02 8.47
CA PHE A 168 -7.13 33.40 9.33
C PHE A 168 -7.58 33.80 10.74
#